data_AF-A0A3M0FRI5-F1
#
_entry.id   AF-A0A3M0FRI5-F1
#
_cell.length_a   1.000
_cell.length_b   1.000
_cell.length_c   1.000
_cell.angle_alpha   90.00
_cell.angle_beta   90.00
_cell.angle_gamma   90.00
#
_symmetry.space_group_name_H-M   'P 1'
#
loop_
_entity.id
_entity.type
_entity.pdbx_description
1 polymer ?
#
loop_
_entity_poly.entity_id
_entity_poly.type
_entity_poly.pdbx_seq_one_letter_code
_entity_poly.pdbx_strand_id
1 'polypeptide(L)' 'MGATTIGALIGAGIDSLSGDDGNADGAIIGAITANVLKIVVPLAVTYAIGWAVLRGAAELKDQVFGESEA' A
#
# COMPACT_ATOMS: atom_id res chain seq x y z
N MET A 1 18.30 8.36 15.45
CA MET A 1 19.08 7.60 14.45
C MET A 1 18.33 6.43 13.81
N GLY A 2 17.02 6.20 14.06
CA GLY A 2 16.28 5.04 13.51
C GLY A 2 15.58 5.26 12.16
N ALA A 3 15.08 6.47 11.90
CA ALA A 3 14.38 6.79 10.65
C ALA A 3 15.32 6.84 9.42
N THR A 4 16.60 7.16 9.64
CA THR A 4 17.62 7.30 8.59
C THR A 4 18.09 5.95 8.05
N THR A 5 18.13 4.89 8.87
CA THR A 5 18.57 3.56 8.42
C THR A 5 17.52 2.84 7.59
N ILE A 6 16.24 2.93 7.98
CA ILE A 6 15.13 2.34 7.21
C ILE A 6 14.91 3.10 5.89
N GLY A 7 15.01 4.44 5.92
CA GLY A 7 14.95 5.25 4.71
C GLY A 7 16.11 4.95 3.75
N ALA A 8 17.32 4.76 4.26
CA ALA A 8 18.48 4.37 3.45
C ALA A 8 18.34 2.96 2.85
N LEU A 9 17.79 1.99 3.60
CA LEU A 9 17.52 0.63 3.11
C LEU A 9 16.45 0.61 2.01
N ILE A 10 15.35 1.32 2.20
CA ILE A 10 14.27 1.42 1.21
C ILE A 10 14.76 2.20 -0.02
N GLY A 11 15.52 3.29 0.19
CA GLY A 11 16.15 4.06 -0.89
C GLY A 11 17.13 3.23 -1.71
N ALA A 12 18.00 2.44 -1.04
CA ALA A 12 18.93 1.53 -1.72
C ALA A 12 18.21 0.41 -2.50
N GLY A 13 17.05 -0.05 -2.01
CA GLY A 13 16.22 -1.02 -2.73
C GLY A 13 15.59 -0.43 -4.01
N ILE A 14 15.13 0.82 -3.98
CA ILE A 14 14.57 1.51 -5.14
C ILE A 14 15.67 1.84 -6.18
N ASP A 15 16.85 2.28 -5.71
CA ASP A 15 18.03 2.55 -6.55
C ASP A 15 18.48 1.30 -7.34
N SER A 16 18.33 0.10 -6.74
CA SER A 16 18.67 -1.16 -7.42
C SER A 16 17.72 -1.59 -8.54
N LEU A 17 16.53 -0.98 -8.64
CA LEU A 17 15.53 -1.28 -9.66
C LEU A 17 15.57 -0.31 -10.86
N SER A 18 16.17 0.86 -10.67
CA SER A 18 16.29 1.90 -11.69
C SER A 18 17.75 2.04 -12.08
N GLY A 19 18.23 1.12 -12.93
CA GLY A 19 19.54 1.25 -13.53
C GLY A 19 19.62 2.53 -14.36
N ASP A 20 20.56 3.40 -13.98
CA ASP A 20 21.05 4.58 -14.70
C ASP A 20 20.19 5.86 -14.58
N ASP A 21 20.51 6.67 -13.55
CA ASP A 21 20.73 8.13 -13.64
C ASP A 21 20.87 8.72 -12.21
N GLY A 22 22.12 8.87 -11.74
CA GLY A 22 22.50 9.65 -10.55
C GLY A 22 21.97 9.20 -9.18
N ASN A 23 22.80 8.48 -8.40
CA ASN A 23 22.53 8.09 -6.99
C ASN A 23 21.96 9.18 -6.06
N ALA A 24 22.18 10.47 -6.36
CA ALA A 24 21.64 11.58 -5.60
C ALA A 24 20.12 11.79 -5.84
N ASP A 25 19.65 11.64 -7.08
CA ASP A 25 18.23 11.79 -7.43
C ASP A 25 17.43 10.56 -6.97
N GLY A 26 18.00 9.37 -7.06
CA GLY A 26 17.42 8.14 -6.50
C GLY A 26 17.17 8.21 -4.99
N ALA A 27 18.10 8.80 -4.22
CA ALA A 27 17.95 8.96 -2.78
C ALA A 27 16.84 9.96 -2.41
N ILE A 28 16.71 11.06 -3.14
CA ILE A 28 15.67 12.07 -2.92
C ILE A 28 14.29 11.51 -3.28
N ILE A 29 14.17 10.88 -4.46
CA ILE A 29 12.93 10.25 -4.91
C ILE A 29 12.56 9.11 -3.96
N GLY A 30 13.52 8.30 -3.52
CA GLY A 30 13.32 7.24 -2.54
C GLY A 30 12.84 7.75 -1.18
N ALA A 31 13.41 8.85 -0.69
CA ALA A 31 12.98 9.49 0.56
C ALA A 31 11.55 10.05 0.48
N ILE A 32 11.21 10.70 -0.64
CA ILE A 32 9.85 11.21 -0.88
C ILE A 32 8.87 10.05 -0.98
N THR A 33 9.19 9.04 -1.79
CA THR A 33 8.37 7.84 -2.01
C THR A 33 8.11 7.12 -0.68
N ALA A 34 9.14 6.93 0.15
CA ALA A 34 9.00 6.31 1.45
C ALA A 34 8.07 7.11 2.39
N ASN A 35 8.08 8.45 2.32
CA ASN A 35 7.17 9.26 3.12
C ASN A 35 5.73 9.26 2.58
N VAL A 36 5.55 9.22 1.25
CA VAL A 36 4.23 9.08 0.63
C VAL A 36 3.63 7.70 0.95
N LEU A 37 4.42 6.62 0.83
CA LEU A 37 3.96 5.27 1.12
C LEU A 37 3.51 5.09 2.57
N LYS A 38 4.14 5.78 3.53
CA LYS A 38 3.67 5.77 4.93
C LYS A 38 2.25 6.30 5.11
N ILE A 39 1.76 7.12 4.19
CA ILE A 39 0.39 7.67 4.23
C ILE A 39 -0.52 6.82 3.33
N VAL A 40 -0.07 6.53 2.11
CA VAL A 40 -0.87 5.82 1.11
C VAL A 40 -1.14 4.38 1.51
N VAL A 41 -0.17 3.66 2.09
CA VAL A 41 -0.34 2.25 2.47
C VAL A 41 -1.42 2.09 3.55
N PRO A 42 -1.42 2.82 4.68
CA PRO A 42 -2.52 2.72 5.66
C PRO A 42 -3.89 3.11 5.10
N LEU A 43 -3.96 4.10 4.21
CA LEU A 43 -5.22 4.50 3.57
C LEU A 43 -5.75 3.40 2.65
N ALA A 44 -4.88 2.83 1.81
CA ALA A 44 -5.24 1.73 0.93
C ALA A 44 -5.71 0.50 1.73
N VAL A 45 -5.04 0.18 2.83
CA VAL A 45 -5.45 -0.90 3.74
C VAL A 45 -6.81 -0.61 4.34
N THR A 46 -7.04 0.61 4.85
CA THR A 46 -8.33 1.00 5.46
C THR A 46 -9.46 0.89 4.43
N TYR A 47 -9.24 1.38 3.22
CA TYR A 47 -10.20 1.26 2.12
C TYR A 47 -10.45 -0.20 1.75
N ALA A 48 -9.41 -1.01 1.61
CA ALA A 48 -9.54 -2.43 1.27
C ALA A 48 -10.33 -3.19 2.34
N ILE A 49 -10.11 -2.91 3.62
CA ILE A 49 -10.89 -3.50 4.71
C ILE A 49 -12.36 -3.08 4.60
N GLY A 50 -12.65 -1.78 4.42
CA GLY A 50 -14.02 -1.30 4.29
C GLY A 50 -14.75 -1.92 3.08
N TRP A 51 -14.07 -2.00 1.94
CA TRP A 51 -14.57 -2.66 0.75
C TRP A 51 -14.84 -4.16 0.99
N ALA A 52 -13.90 -4.87 1.63
CA ALA A 52 -14.04 -6.29 1.93
C ALA A 52 -15.23 -6.58 2.85
N VAL A 53 -15.47 -5.73 3.85
CA VAL A 53 -16.63 -5.84 4.74
C VAL A 53 -17.93 -5.66 3.96
N LEU A 54 -18.02 -4.64 3.11
CA LEU A 54 -19.22 -4.41 2.29
C LEU A 54 -19.47 -5.55 1.31
N ARG A 55 -18.40 -6.08 0.70
CA ARG A 55 -18.48 -7.21 -0.21
C ARG A 55 -18.95 -8.48 0.51
N GLY A 56 -18.38 -8.78 1.67
CA GLY A 56 -18.81 -9.92 2.49
C GLY A 56 -20.24 -9.79 2.98
N ALA A 57 -20.67 -8.58 3.37
CA ALA A 57 -22.06 -8.33 3.75
C ALA A 57 -23.03 -8.53 2.58
N ALA A 58 -22.65 -8.14 1.36
CA ALA A 58 -23.45 -8.39 0.16
C ALA A 58 -23.56 -9.89 -0.16
N GLU A 59 -22.45 -10.63 -0.09
CA GLU A 59 -22.46 -12.09 -0.31
C GLU A 59 -23.29 -12.84 0.73
N LEU A 60 -23.25 -12.42 2.00
CA LEU A 60 -24.08 -12.99 3.06
C LEU A 60 -25.55 -12.65 2.88
N LYS A 61 -25.86 -11.42 2.45
CA LYS A 61 -27.24 -11.02 2.12
C LYS A 61 -27.80 -11.89 1.00
N ASP A 62 -27.04 -12.11 -0.06
CA ASP A 62 -27.48 -12.93 -1.19
C ASP A 62 -27.72 -14.40 -0.78
N GLN A 63 -26.89 -14.96 0.12
CA GLN A 63 -27.12 -16.31 0.65
C GLN A 63 -28.35 -16.40 1.56
N VAL A 64 -28.55 -15.43 2.46
CA VAL A 64 -29.64 -15.47 3.44
C VAL A 64 -31.00 -15.13 2.82
N PHE A 65 -31.03 -14.17 1.90
CA PHE A 65 -32.28 -13.66 1.31
C PHE A 65 -32.53 -14.16 -0.12
N GLY A 66 -31.52 -14.67 -0.82
CA GLY A 66 -31.68 -15.30 -2.14
C GLY A 66 -32.20 -16.73 -2.06
N GLU A 67 -31.95 -17.44 -0.95
CA GLU A 67 -32.43 -18.82 -0.76
C GLU A 67 -33.93 -18.89 -0.41
N SER A 68 -34.56 -17.75 -0.06
CA SER A 68 -36.00 -17.66 0.23
C SER A 68 -36.91 -17.49 -1.00
N GLU A 69 -36.35 -17.30 -2.20
CA GLU A 69 -37.12 -17.13 -3.45
C GLU A 69 -37.09 -18.37 -4.38
N ALA A 70 -36.49 -19.49 -3.95
CA ALA A 70 -36.40 -20.74 -4.73
C ALA A 70 -37.40 -21.82 -4.25
#